data_AF-A0A2N2X6G9-F1
#
_entry.id   AF-A0A2N2X6G9-F1
#
_cell.length_a   1.000
_cell.length_b   1.000
_cell.length_c   1.000
_cell.angle_alpha   90.00
_cell.angle_beta   90.00
_cell.angle_gamma   90.00
#
_symmetry.space_group_name_H-M   'P 1'
#
loop_
_entity.id
_entity.type
_entity.pdbx_description
1 polymer ?
#
loop_
_entity_poly.entity_id
_entity_poly.type
_entity_poly.pdbx_seq_one_letter_code
_entity_poly.pdbx_strand_id
1 'polypeptide(L)' 'MSQKFSYEKAIAEIESIIEEIENHTLDVDELSSKVKKVAQLIKSCKQKLTDTKLEVENLLNEID' A
#
# COMPACT_ATOMS: atom_id res chain seq x y z
N MET A 1 -13.08 9.99 14.09
CA MET A 1 -11.70 9.56 13.79
C MET A 1 -11.57 9.41 12.28
N SER A 2 -10.89 10.34 11.63
CA SER A 2 -10.81 10.39 10.16
C SER A 2 -10.17 9.11 9.65
N GLN A 3 -10.93 8.31 8.89
CA GLN A 3 -10.42 7.16 8.13
C GLN A 3 -9.56 7.67 6.97
N LYS A 4 -8.48 8.38 7.28
CA LYS A 4 -7.40 8.63 6.35
C LYS A 4 -6.79 7.25 6.10
N PHE A 5 -6.74 6.85 4.83
CA PHE A 5 -5.93 5.73 4.37
C PHE A 5 -4.56 5.75 5.08
N SER A 6 -4.36 4.83 6.03
CA SER A 6 -3.11 4.70 6.79
C SER A 6 -2.19 3.78 6.01
N TYR A 7 -1.02 4.31 5.64
CA TYR A 7 0.04 3.53 5.02
C TYR A 7 0.36 2.27 5.84
N GLU A 8 0.37 2.38 7.18
CA GLU A 8 0.50 1.25 8.11
C GLU A 8 -0.59 0.18 7.92
N LYS A 9 -1.85 0.57 7.73
CA LYS A 9 -2.93 -0.42 7.50
C LYS A 9 -2.76 -1.14 6.16
N ALA A 10 -2.35 -0.41 5.12
CA ALA A 10 -2.10 -1.00 3.81
C ALA A 10 -0.92 -1.98 3.87
N ILE A 11 0.14 -1.64 4.60
CA ILE A 11 1.28 -2.54 4.85
C ILE A 11 0.86 -3.77 5.65
N ALA A 12 0.13 -3.59 6.76
CA ALA A 12 -0.35 -4.70 7.57
C ALA A 12 -1.25 -5.66 6.78
N GLU A 13 -2.10 -5.13 5.89
CA GLU A 13 -2.93 -5.95 5.00
C GLU A 13 -2.09 -6.71 3.97
N ILE A 14 -1.03 -6.10 3.44
CA ILE A 14 -0.06 -6.79 2.55
C ILE A 14 0.66 -7.91 3.29
N GLU A 15 1.18 -7.65 4.49
CA GLU A 15 1.88 -8.65 5.30
C GLU A 15 0.97 -9.82 5.64
N SER A 16 -0.27 -9.57 6.06
CA SER A 16 -1.24 -10.62 6.34
C SER A 16 -1.54 -11.48 5.11
N ILE A 17 -1.61 -10.88 3.91
CA ILE A 17 -1.80 -11.62 2.67
C ILE A 17 -0.58 -12.48 2.34
N ILE A 18 0.64 -11.95 2.52
CA ILE A 18 1.87 -12.72 2.30
C ILE A 18 1.93 -13.91 3.25
N GLU A 19 1.56 -13.71 4.52
CA GLU A 19 1.54 -14.77 5.53
C GLU A 19 0.54 -15.89 5.14
N GLU A 20 -0.65 -15.54 4.63
CA GLU A 20 -1.61 -16.53 4.10
C GLU A 20 -1.06 -17.29 2.87
N ILE A 21 -0.26 -16.63 2.03
CA ILE A 21 0.40 -17.26 0.87
C ILE A 21 1.49 -18.23 1.33
N GLU A 22 2.33 -17.83 2.29
CA GLU A 22 3.40 -18.67 2.83
C GLU A 22 2.88 -19.91 3.55
N ASN A 23 1.74 -19.78 4.23
CA ASN A 23 1.07 -20.89 4.90
C ASN A 23 0.40 -21.90 3.94
N HIS A 24 0.46 -21.69 2.62
CA HIS A 24 -0.17 -22.56 1.60
C HIS A 24 -1.67 -22.83 1.85
N THR A 25 -2.35 -21.93 2.57
CA THR A 25 -3.78 -22.08 2.89
C THR A 25 -4.68 -21.61 1.75
N LEU A 26 -4.10 -21.03 0.69
CA LEU A 26 -4.83 -20.43 -0.43
C LEU A 26 -4.81 -21.36 -1.64
N ASP A 27 -5.98 -21.51 -2.28
CA ASP A 27 -6.07 -22.17 -3.59
C ASP A 27 -5.47 -21.27 -4.71
N VAL A 28 -5.13 -21.85 -5.86
CA VAL A 28 -4.52 -21.14 -7.00
C VAL A 28 -5.33 -19.91 -7.43
N ASP A 29 -6.66 -20.01 -7.43
CA ASP A 29 -7.55 -18.88 -7.76
C ASP A 29 -7.53 -17.78 -6.69
N GLU A 30 -7.42 -18.15 -5.41
CA GLU A 30 -7.32 -17.21 -4.31
C GLU A 30 -5.98 -16.48 -4.31
N LEU A 31 -4.90 -17.21 -4.61
CA LEU A 31 -3.54 -16.68 -4.69
C LEU A 31 -3.45 -15.57 -5.75
N SER A 32 -4.03 -15.79 -6.93
CA SER A 32 -4.13 -14.80 -8.01
C SER A 32 -4.90 -13.55 -7.57
N SER A 33 -6.01 -13.72 -6.85
CA SER A 33 -6.83 -12.61 -6.34
C SER A 33 -6.11 -11.80 -5.25
N LYS A 34 -5.46 -12.49 -4.31
CA LYS A 34 -4.69 -11.91 -3.20
C LYS A 34 -3.48 -11.11 -3.72
N VAL A 35 -2.74 -11.65 -4.68
CA VAL A 35 -1.61 -10.97 -5.33
C VAL A 35 -2.06 -9.70 -6.07
N LYS A 36 -3.18 -9.75 -6.80
CA LYS A 36 -3.75 -8.53 -7.43
C LYS A 36 -4.08 -7.46 -6.40
N LYS A 37 -4.65 -7.86 -5.26
CA LYS A 37 -5.01 -6.93 -4.18
C LYS A 37 -3.77 -6.28 -3.56
N VAL A 38 -2.73 -7.06 -3.28
CA VAL A 38 -1.42 -6.55 -2.84
C VAL A 38 -0.85 -5.54 -3.86
N ALA A 39 -0.88 -5.88 -5.15
CA ALA A 39 -0.39 -4.97 -6.19
C ALA A 39 -1.17 -3.64 -6.22
N GLN A 40 -2.49 -3.66 -5.99
CA GLN A 40 -3.28 -2.43 -5.86
C GLN A 40 -2.91 -1.61 -4.63
N LEU A 41 -2.74 -2.26 -3.47
CA LEU A 41 -2.32 -1.59 -2.23
C LEU A 41 -0.95 -0.92 -2.38
N ILE A 42 0.02 -1.63 -2.96
CA ILE A 42 1.36 -1.08 -3.25
C ILE A 42 1.27 0.13 -4.18
N LYS A 43 0.42 0.06 -5.22
CA LYS A 43 0.21 1.18 -6.15
C LYS A 43 -0.33 2.42 -5.42
N SER A 44 -1.31 2.25 -4.55
CA SER A 44 -1.85 3.34 -3.73
C SER A 44 -0.82 3.91 -2.76
N CYS A 45 -0.02 3.07 -2.10
CA CYS A 45 1.08 3.48 -1.23
C CYS A 45 2.12 4.32 -1.99
N LYS A 46 2.53 3.87 -3.18
CA LYS A 46 3.49 4.57 -4.04
C LYS A 46 2.95 5.92 -4.50
N GLN A 47 1.67 5.98 -4.87
CA GLN A 47 1.03 7.22 -5.28
C GLN A 47 1.03 8.23 -4.12
N LYS A 48 0.69 7.78 -2.91
CA LYS A 48 0.67 8.66 -1.74
C LYS A 48 2.06 9.18 -1.35
N LEU A 49 3.09 8.33 -1.42
CA LEU A 49 4.48 8.76 -1.23
C LEU A 49 4.91 9.80 -2.27
N THR A 50 4.47 9.63 -3.51
CA THR A 50 4.77 10.58 -4.60
C THR A 50 4.08 11.92 -4.36
N ASP A 51 2.81 11.89 -3.97
CA ASP A 51 2.03 13.07 -3.61
C ASP A 51 2.66 13.84 -2.45
N THR A 52 3.00 13.13 -1.37
CA THR A 52 3.69 13.72 -0.21
C THR A 52 5.05 14.28 -0.59
N LYS A 53 5.81 13.61 -1.47
CA LYS A 53 7.09 14.14 -1.95
C LYS A 53 6.89 15.44 -2.73
N LEU A 54 5.92 15.50 -3.64
CA LEU A 54 5.60 16.71 -4.40
C LEU A 54 5.15 17.85 -3.49
N GLU A 55 4.34 17.57 -2.48
CA GLU A 55 3.91 18.57 -1.50
C GLU A 55 5.11 19.15 -0.74
N VAL A 56 6.02 18.29 -0.27
CA VAL A 56 7.27 18.72 0.38
C VAL A 56 8.16 19.52 -0.56
N GLU A 57 8.29 19.10 -1.83
CA GLU A 57 9.10 19.80 -2.83
C GLU A 57 8.52 21.17 -3.17
N ASN A 58 7.19 21.31 -3.28
CA ASN A 58 6.52 22.59 -3.44
C ASN A 58 6.75 23.52 -2.24
N LEU A 59 6.60 22.99 -1.01
CA LEU A 59 6.85 23.77 0.21
C LEU A 59 8.30 24.24 0.29
N LEU A 60 9.27 23.41 -0.11
CA LEU A 60 10.68 23.80 -0.15
C LEU A 60 10.94 24.91 -1.19
N ASN A 61 10.29 24.86 -2.36
CA ASN A 61 10.40 25.90 -3.38
C ASN A 61 9.78 27.25 -2.96
N GLU A 62 8.84 27.27 -2.01
CA GLU A 62 8.30 28.54 -1.47
C GLU A 62 9.21 29.18 -0.40
N ILE A 63 10.19 28.44 0.11
CA ILE A 63 11.12 28.90 1.16
C ILE A 63 12.42 29.46 0.54
N ASP A 64 12.73 29.13 -0.72
CA ASP A 64 13.85 29.64 -1.51
C ASP A 64 13.48 30.95 -2.25
#